data_AF-A0A6C0LUI2-F1
#
_entry.id   AF-A0A6C0LUI2-F1
#
_cell.length_a   1.000
_cell.length_b   1.000
_cell.length_c   1.000
_cell.angle_alpha   90.00
_cell.angle_beta   90.00
_cell.angle_gamma   90.00
#
_symmetry.space_group_name_H-M   'P 1'
#
loop_
_entity.id
_entity.type
_entity.pdbx_description
1 polymer ?
#
loop_
_entity_poly.entity_id
_entity_poly.type
_entity_poly.pdbx_seq_one_letter_code
_entity_poly.pdbx_strand_id
1 'polypeptide(L)'
;MGKLEIIVLGVTGFLAFNTYYDNYYLTKIKGYKKHLEIGMYVFLGFSFYLMLKRNPYQSKELLSQASNMVKFLPINKDALSMVSPFLNLTGGGGSGEDSQSAQRILQSGGTTQIPSINGSHQVATKRSVSETKKKWVASQQDWKCNHCSNQLPAWFEVDHKVRLEYGGSNHVDNLEALCRDCHGKKTAMEKF
;
A
#
# COMPACT_ATOMS: atom_id res chain seq x y z
N MET A 1 19.82 -40.33 -28.71
CA MET A 1 19.46 -38.91 -28.86
C MET A 1 18.52 -38.54 -27.73
N GLY A 2 18.94 -37.64 -26.85
CA GLY A 2 18.14 -37.21 -25.71
C GLY A 2 16.96 -36.34 -26.13
N LYS A 3 15.87 -36.35 -25.35
CA LYS A 3 14.70 -35.49 -25.58
C LYS A 3 15.09 -34.00 -25.69
N LEU A 4 16.12 -33.57 -24.96
CA LEU A 4 16.66 -32.22 -25.00
C LEU A 4 17.34 -31.88 -26.32
N GLU A 5 18.10 -32.82 -26.92
CA GLU A 5 18.79 -32.59 -28.19
C GLU A 5 17.81 -32.42 -29.35
N ILE A 6 16.70 -33.19 -29.33
CA ILE A 6 15.63 -33.09 -30.32
C ILE A 6 14.89 -31.74 -30.18
N ILE A 7 14.65 -31.27 -28.95
CA ILE A 7 14.03 -29.96 -28.70
C ILE A 7 14.96 -28.84 -29.17
N VAL A 8 16.25 -28.93 -28.86
CA VAL A 8 17.25 -27.93 -29.28
C VAL A 8 17.32 -27.86 -30.80
N LEU A 9 17.47 -29.00 -31.50
CA LEU A 9 17.49 -29.05 -32.97
C LEU A 9 16.18 -28.57 -33.61
N GLY A 10 15.03 -28.90 -33.00
CA GLY A 10 13.74 -28.42 -33.46
C GLY A 10 13.60 -26.90 -33.33
N VAL A 11 14.06 -26.33 -32.22
CA VAL A 11 14.02 -24.88 -31.97
C VAL A 11 14.99 -24.14 -32.89
N THR A 12 16.22 -24.61 -33.08
CA THR A 12 17.16 -23.97 -34.03
C THR A 12 16.70 -24.10 -35.47
N GLY A 13 16.15 -25.25 -35.88
CA GLY A 13 15.57 -25.43 -37.21
C GLY A 13 14.38 -24.50 -37.46
N PHE A 14 13.49 -24.36 -36.47
CA PHE A 14 12.35 -23.44 -36.53
C PHE A 14 12.81 -21.98 -36.62
N LEU A 15 13.82 -21.58 -35.85
CA LEU A 15 14.38 -20.22 -35.90
C LEU A 15 15.05 -19.93 -37.24
N ALA A 16 15.86 -20.85 -37.77
CA ALA A 16 16.51 -20.72 -39.07
C ALA A 16 15.47 -20.61 -40.21
N PHE A 17 14.42 -21.44 -40.16
CA PHE A 17 13.31 -21.38 -41.13
C PHE A 17 12.53 -20.05 -41.02
N ASN A 18 12.28 -19.58 -39.79
CA ASN A 18 11.57 -18.32 -39.56
C ASN A 18 12.39 -17.09 -40.03
N THR A 19 13.72 -17.13 -39.89
CA THR A 19 14.63 -16.12 -40.45
C THR A 19 14.72 -16.18 -41.98
N TYR A 20 14.70 -17.38 -42.57
CA TYR A 20 14.74 -17.58 -44.03
C TYR A 20 13.50 -17.03 -44.75
N TYR A 21 12.32 -17.11 -44.12
CA TYR A 21 11.08 -16.50 -44.64
C TYR A 21 10.88 -15.04 -44.20
N ASP A 22 11.95 -14.34 -43.86
CA ASP A 22 11.97 -12.89 -43.61
C ASP A 22 10.94 -12.44 -42.57
N ASN A 23 10.76 -13.25 -41.51
CA ASN A 23 9.79 -12.99 -40.46
C ASN A 23 8.33 -12.87 -40.94
N TYR A 24 7.96 -13.38 -42.12
CA TYR A 24 6.60 -13.27 -42.71
C TYR A 24 5.49 -13.72 -41.75
N TYR A 25 5.73 -14.77 -40.96
CA TYR A 25 4.80 -15.22 -39.92
C TYR A 25 4.76 -14.27 -38.72
N LEU A 26 5.91 -13.77 -38.28
CA LEU A 26 6.00 -12.80 -37.19
C LEU A 26 5.39 -11.44 -37.57
N THR A 27 5.49 -11.01 -38.83
CA THR A 27 4.87 -9.77 -39.31
C THR A 27 3.35 -9.91 -39.43
N LYS A 28 2.83 -11.06 -39.88
CA LYS A 28 1.39 -11.34 -39.78
C LYS A 28 0.88 -11.38 -38.33
N ILE A 29 1.59 -12.05 -37.41
CA ILE A 29 1.21 -12.10 -35.99
C ILE A 29 1.24 -10.70 -35.36
N LYS A 30 2.24 -9.86 -35.69
CA LYS A 30 2.27 -8.44 -35.30
C LYS A 30 1.08 -7.65 -35.85
N GLY A 31 0.62 -7.95 -37.06
CA GLY A 31 -0.59 -7.35 -37.65
C GLY A 31 -1.87 -7.66 -36.86
N TYR A 32 -1.97 -8.85 -36.27
CA TYR A 32 -3.11 -9.24 -35.41
C TYR A 32 -2.93 -8.89 -33.94
N LYS A 33 -1.86 -8.17 -33.55
CA LYS A 33 -1.57 -7.83 -32.16
C LYS A 33 -2.79 -7.29 -31.42
N LYS A 34 -3.55 -6.39 -32.04
CA LYS A 34 -4.78 -5.81 -31.48
C LYS A 34 -5.87 -6.87 -31.21
N HIS A 35 -6.07 -7.80 -32.13
CA HIS A 35 -7.07 -8.86 -31.98
C HIS A 35 -6.65 -9.90 -30.95
N LEU A 36 -5.35 -10.20 -30.86
CA LEU A 36 -4.80 -11.12 -29.87
C LEU A 36 -4.88 -10.52 -28.47
N GLU A 37 -4.60 -9.23 -28.32
CA GLU A 37 -4.72 -8.49 -27.05
C GLU A 37 -6.19 -8.42 -26.58
N ILE A 38 -7.13 -8.12 -27.48
CA ILE A 38 -8.57 -8.20 -27.18
C ILE A 38 -8.97 -9.63 -26.79
N GLY A 39 -8.51 -10.63 -27.54
CA GLY A 39 -8.77 -12.04 -27.25
C GLY A 39 -8.26 -12.47 -25.88
N MET A 40 -7.08 -12.00 -25.47
CA MET A 40 -6.52 -12.25 -24.15
C MET A 40 -7.36 -11.64 -23.03
N TYR A 41 -7.84 -10.39 -23.18
CA TYR A 41 -8.70 -9.77 -22.17
C TYR A 41 -10.06 -10.46 -22.06
N VAL A 42 -10.67 -10.82 -23.19
CA VAL A 42 -11.93 -11.57 -23.21
C VAL A 42 -11.76 -12.96 -22.58
N PHE A 43 -10.67 -13.66 -22.92
CA PHE A 43 -10.34 -14.95 -22.33
C PHE A 43 -10.12 -14.86 -20.83
N LEU A 44 -9.34 -13.88 -20.37
CA LEU A 44 -9.08 -13.65 -18.95
C LEU A 44 -10.38 -13.37 -18.19
N GLY A 45 -11.22 -12.47 -18.71
CA GLY A 45 -12.51 -12.12 -18.12
C GLY A 45 -13.48 -13.31 -18.10
N PHE A 46 -13.58 -14.07 -19.18
CA PHE A 46 -14.42 -15.26 -19.24
C PHE A 46 -13.95 -16.38 -18.32
N SER A 47 -12.63 -16.60 -18.25
CA SER A 47 -12.02 -17.57 -17.35
C SER A 47 -12.25 -17.18 -15.89
N PHE A 48 -12.13 -15.89 -15.56
CA PHE A 48 -12.43 -15.37 -14.22
C PHE A 48 -13.92 -15.49 -13.88
N TYR A 49 -14.82 -15.19 -14.83
CA TYR A 49 -16.26 -15.38 -14.68
C TYR A 49 -16.63 -16.85 -14.41
N LEU A 50 -16.05 -17.78 -15.17
CA LEU A 50 -16.28 -19.21 -14.96
C LEU A 50 -15.73 -19.68 -13.61
N MET A 51 -14.59 -19.16 -13.16
CA MET A 51 -14.02 -19.49 -11.85
C MET A 51 -14.96 -19.06 -10.71
N LEU A 52 -15.45 -17.82 -10.77
CA LEU A 52 -16.42 -17.26 -9.81
C LEU A 52 -17.73 -18.07 -9.79
N LYS A 53 -18.24 -18.46 -10.96
CA LYS A 53 -19.52 -19.18 -11.10
C LYS A 53 -19.41 -20.66 -10.73
N ARG A 54 -18.28 -21.30 -11.02
CA ARG A 54 -18.11 -22.74 -10.79
C ARG A 54 -17.82 -23.07 -9.34
N ASN A 55 -16.94 -22.31 -8.67
CA ASN A 55 -16.56 -22.54 -7.27
C ASN A 55 -16.44 -21.20 -6.50
N PRO A 56 -17.53 -20.70 -5.90
CA PRO A 56 -17.50 -19.45 -5.13
C PRO A 56 -16.62 -19.55 -3.87
N TYR A 57 -16.47 -20.74 -3.28
CA TYR A 57 -15.64 -20.95 -2.09
C TYR A 57 -14.13 -20.86 -2.40
N GLN A 58 -13.68 -21.58 -3.43
CA GLN A 58 -12.26 -21.63 -3.82
C GLN A 58 -11.77 -20.31 -4.42
N SER A 59 -12.66 -19.56 -5.09
CA SER A 59 -12.37 -18.22 -5.59
C SER A 59 -12.07 -17.25 -4.44
N LYS A 60 -12.86 -17.31 -3.35
CA LYS A 60 -12.62 -16.49 -2.14
C LYS A 60 -11.28 -16.80 -1.49
N GLU A 61 -10.90 -18.08 -1.43
CA GLU A 61 -9.61 -18.52 -0.91
C GLU A 61 -8.44 -17.99 -1.77
N LEU A 62 -8.53 -18.10 -3.10
CA LEU A 62 -7.54 -17.54 -4.02
C LEU A 62 -7.43 -16.01 -3.92
N LEU A 63 -8.55 -15.31 -3.79
CA LEU A 63 -8.59 -13.85 -3.60
C LEU A 63 -8.01 -13.45 -2.23
N SER A 64 -8.24 -14.25 -1.18
CA SER A 64 -7.65 -14.07 0.15
C SER A 64 -6.13 -14.32 0.15
N GLN A 65 -5.66 -15.31 -0.59
CA GLN A 65 -4.23 -15.56 -0.75
C GLN A 65 -3.56 -14.49 -1.62
N ALA A 66 -4.22 -14.04 -2.68
CA ALA A 66 -3.75 -12.94 -3.51
C ALA A 66 -3.63 -11.64 -2.70
N SER A 67 -4.60 -11.30 -1.84
CA SER A 67 -4.52 -10.09 -1.01
C SER A 67 -3.36 -10.15 0.00
N ASN A 68 -3.07 -11.33 0.56
CA ASN A 68 -1.89 -11.55 1.39
C ASN A 68 -0.58 -11.40 0.60
N MET A 69 -0.56 -11.78 -0.68
CA MET A 69 0.61 -11.62 -1.55
C MET A 69 0.83 -10.16 -1.98
N VAL A 70 -0.24 -9.40 -2.23
CA VAL A 70 -0.16 -7.96 -2.53
C VAL A 70 0.51 -7.18 -1.40
N LYS A 71 0.39 -7.63 -0.15
CA LYS A 71 1.08 -7.04 1.01
C LYS A 71 2.61 -7.05 0.90
N PHE A 72 3.18 -8.02 0.18
CA PHE A 72 4.63 -8.18 0.02
C PHE A 72 5.15 -7.66 -1.32
N LEU A 73 4.27 -7.19 -2.19
CA LEU A 73 4.66 -6.57 -3.46
C LEU A 73 5.02 -5.09 -3.21
N PRO A 74 6.20 -4.61 -3.65
CA PRO A 74 6.55 -3.20 -3.60
C PRO A 74 5.73 -2.45 -4.65
N ILE A 75 4.47 -2.17 -4.34
CA ILE A 75 3.55 -1.41 -5.20
C ILE A 75 3.62 0.05 -4.81
N ASN A 76 3.81 0.89 -5.82
CA ASN A 76 3.96 2.33 -5.67
C ASN A 76 2.70 2.95 -5.04
N LYS A 77 2.86 3.92 -4.11
CA LYS A 77 1.75 4.53 -3.35
C LYS A 77 0.67 5.12 -4.28
N ASP A 78 1.08 5.62 -5.45
CA ASP A 78 0.19 6.18 -6.48
C ASP A 78 -0.65 5.12 -7.19
N ALA A 79 -0.11 3.91 -7.39
CA ALA A 79 -0.89 2.81 -7.93
C ALA A 79 -1.93 2.35 -6.90
N LEU A 80 -1.55 2.31 -5.62
CA LEU A 80 -2.41 1.88 -4.52
C LEU A 80 -3.63 2.80 -4.34
N SER A 81 -3.46 4.12 -4.47
CA SER A 81 -4.55 5.10 -4.36
C SER A 81 -5.59 4.92 -5.46
N MET A 82 -5.15 4.57 -6.68
CA MET A 82 -6.02 4.37 -7.84
C MET A 82 -6.82 3.05 -7.79
N VAL A 83 -6.27 1.98 -7.22
CA VAL A 83 -7.00 0.70 -7.04
C VAL A 83 -7.69 0.55 -5.67
N SER A 84 -7.44 1.45 -4.72
CA SER A 84 -8.08 1.45 -3.39
C SER A 84 -9.61 1.30 -3.39
N PRO A 85 -10.41 1.95 -4.27
CA PRO A 85 -11.86 1.75 -4.27
C PRO A 85 -12.29 0.33 -4.69
N PHE A 86 -11.54 -0.31 -5.58
CA PHE A 86 -11.81 -1.67 -6.04
C PHE A 86 -11.37 -2.74 -5.04
N LEU A 87 -10.26 -2.49 -4.34
CA LEU A 87 -9.78 -3.34 -3.25
C LEU A 87 -10.74 -3.32 -2.06
N ASN A 88 -11.27 -2.15 -1.70
CA ASN A 88 -12.29 -2.01 -0.65
C ASN A 88 -13.60 -2.74 -0.98
N LEU A 89 -13.99 -2.76 -2.26
CA LEU A 89 -15.21 -3.45 -2.71
C LEU A 89 -15.09 -4.98 -2.64
N THR A 90 -13.87 -5.50 -2.77
CA THR A 90 -13.58 -6.94 -2.78
C THR A 90 -13.23 -7.46 -1.38
N GLY A 91 -12.90 -6.57 -0.44
CA GLY A 91 -12.49 -6.86 0.94
C GLY A 91 -13.62 -7.11 1.94
N GLY A 92 -14.84 -7.40 1.48
CA GLY A 92 -15.96 -7.77 2.35
C GLY A 92 -15.75 -9.16 2.98
N GLY A 93 -15.00 -9.21 4.10
CA GLY A 93 -14.93 -10.41 4.95
C GLY A 93 -13.54 -10.84 5.43
N GLY A 94 -12.53 -9.96 5.42
CA GLY A 94 -11.19 -10.27 5.96
C GLY A 94 -10.73 -9.21 6.96
N SER A 95 -11.05 -9.41 8.23
CA SER A 95 -10.52 -8.63 9.35
C SER A 95 -9.00 -8.76 9.44
N GLY A 96 -8.28 -7.83 8.82
CA GLY A 96 -6.86 -7.64 9.04
C GLY A 96 -6.63 -6.97 10.40
N GLU A 97 -5.95 -7.65 11.31
CA GLU A 97 -5.48 -7.06 12.58
C GLU A 97 -4.64 -5.78 12.36
N ASP A 98 -4.04 -5.61 11.17
CA ASP A 98 -3.32 -4.42 10.74
C ASP A 98 -4.22 -3.22 10.38
N SER A 99 -5.42 -3.46 9.83
CA SER A 99 -6.35 -2.35 9.57
C SER A 99 -6.96 -1.86 10.89
N GLN A 100 -7.22 -2.75 11.84
CA GLN A 100 -7.65 -2.36 13.19
C GLN A 100 -6.55 -1.65 13.96
N SER A 101 -5.28 -2.07 13.85
CA SER A 101 -4.16 -1.40 14.53
C SER A 101 -3.93 0.01 13.98
N ALA A 102 -3.97 0.18 12.65
CA ALA A 102 -3.90 1.48 12.01
C ALA A 102 -5.09 2.38 12.41
N GLN A 103 -6.32 1.85 12.37
CA GLN A 103 -7.52 2.57 12.80
C GLN A 103 -7.43 3.02 14.26
N ARG A 104 -6.91 2.16 15.15
CA ARG A 104 -6.65 2.50 16.55
C ARG A 104 -5.60 3.60 16.69
N ILE A 105 -4.54 3.61 15.87
CA ILE A 105 -3.52 4.66 15.91
C ILE A 105 -4.08 6.02 15.47
N LEU A 106 -4.88 6.03 14.39
CA LEU A 106 -5.57 7.23 13.91
C LEU A 106 -6.52 7.79 14.98
N GLN A 107 -7.29 6.92 15.63
CA GLN A 107 -8.29 7.31 16.63
C GLN A 107 -7.71 7.54 18.04
N SER A 108 -6.49 7.06 18.32
CA SER A 108 -5.81 7.23 19.61
C SER A 108 -5.38 8.68 19.82
N GLY A 109 -6.22 9.49 20.46
CA GLY A 109 -5.96 10.92 20.71
C GLY A 109 -7.11 11.85 20.33
N GLY A 110 -8.17 11.33 19.72
CA GLY A 110 -9.46 12.02 19.72
C GLY A 110 -10.02 12.03 21.15
N THR A 111 -10.54 13.18 21.58
CA THR A 111 -11.32 13.31 22.81
C THR A 111 -12.42 12.26 22.79
N THR A 112 -12.23 11.15 23.52
CA THR A 112 -13.25 10.14 23.67
C THR A 112 -14.37 10.77 24.49
N GLN A 113 -15.40 11.30 23.82
CA GLN A 113 -16.69 11.52 24.45
C GLN A 113 -17.28 10.13 24.72
N ILE A 114 -16.79 9.49 25.78
CA ILE A 114 -17.54 8.43 26.42
C ILE A 114 -18.72 9.14 27.08
N PRO A 115 -19.98 8.77 26.79
CA PRO A 115 -21.10 9.20 27.60
C PRO A 115 -20.88 8.63 29.00
N SER A 116 -20.30 9.43 29.88
CA SER A 116 -20.10 9.05 31.28
C SER A 116 -21.46 9.09 31.96
N ILE A 117 -21.99 7.91 32.29
CA ILE A 117 -23.25 7.78 33.01
C ILE A 117 -23.11 8.17 34.48
N ASN A 118 -21.92 8.31 35.06
CA ASN A 118 -21.79 8.82 36.43
C ASN A 118 -20.38 9.34 36.75
N GLY A 119 -20.29 10.57 37.25
CA GLY A 119 -19.25 11.02 38.20
C GLY A 119 -17.87 11.37 37.63
N SER A 120 -17.66 12.66 37.35
CA SER A 120 -16.41 13.42 37.58
C SER A 120 -15.07 12.66 37.59
N HIS A 121 -14.59 12.19 36.44
CA HIS A 121 -13.15 11.99 36.22
C HIS A 121 -12.73 12.79 34.99
N GLN A 122 -11.97 13.86 35.24
CA GLN A 122 -11.27 14.63 34.20
C GLN A 122 -10.25 13.69 33.55
N VAL A 123 -10.56 13.18 32.36
CA VAL A 123 -9.63 12.36 31.58
C VAL A 123 -8.52 13.29 31.10
N ALA A 124 -7.41 13.34 31.85
CA ALA A 124 -6.22 14.05 31.46
C ALA A 124 -5.75 13.52 30.09
N THR A 125 -5.80 14.36 29.06
CA THR A 125 -5.15 14.07 27.79
C THR A 125 -3.65 13.97 28.06
N LYS A 126 -3.09 12.76 27.99
CA LYS A 126 -1.62 12.61 28.08
C LYS A 126 -1.00 13.46 26.98
N ARG A 127 -0.19 14.46 27.39
CA ARG A 127 0.59 15.31 26.46
C ARG A 127 1.57 14.52 25.60
N SER A 128 1.82 13.24 25.94
CA SER A 128 2.72 12.34 25.22
C SER A 128 1.96 11.47 24.23
N VAL A 129 2.32 11.55 22.95
CA VAL A 129 1.94 10.57 21.92
C VAL A 129 2.65 9.23 22.15
N SER A 130 1.99 8.10 21.87
CA SER A 130 2.58 6.77 22.06
C SER A 130 3.75 6.52 21.09
N GLU A 131 4.73 5.70 21.49
CA GLU A 131 5.89 5.37 20.63
C GLU A 131 5.47 4.79 19.28
N THR A 132 4.44 3.95 19.24
CA THR A 132 3.88 3.41 18.00
C THR A 132 3.33 4.52 17.11
N LYS A 133 2.63 5.49 17.69
CA LYS A 133 2.12 6.65 16.96
C LYS A 133 3.25 7.51 16.40
N LYS A 134 4.33 7.70 17.17
CA LYS A 134 5.52 8.41 16.69
C LYS A 134 6.15 7.75 15.48
N LYS A 135 6.33 6.42 15.54
CA LYS A 135 6.84 5.62 14.41
C LYS A 135 5.92 5.69 13.19
N TRP A 136 4.60 5.66 13.41
CA TRP A 136 3.62 5.81 12.34
C TRP A 136 3.71 7.16 11.63
N VAL A 137 3.82 8.26 12.39
CA VAL A 137 4.00 9.62 11.81
C VAL A 137 5.30 9.69 11.00
N ALA A 138 6.41 9.15 11.53
CA ALA A 138 7.68 9.10 10.80
C ALA A 138 7.59 8.26 9.52
N SER A 139 6.88 7.13 9.53
CA SER A 139 6.73 6.30 8.33
C SER A 139 5.86 6.96 7.26
N GLN A 140 4.85 7.76 7.65
CA GLN A 140 4.07 8.57 6.69
C GLN A 140 4.94 9.65 6.02
N GLN A 141 5.96 10.15 6.70
CA GLN A 141 6.93 11.11 6.17
C GLN A 141 8.14 10.45 5.47
N ASP A 142 8.04 9.16 5.11
CA ASP A 142 9.13 8.39 4.50
C ASP A 142 10.43 8.43 5.32
N TRP A 143 10.29 8.48 6.65
CA TRP A 143 11.39 8.64 7.60
C TRP A 143 12.27 9.86 7.32
N LYS A 144 11.71 10.92 6.75
CA LYS A 144 12.39 12.20 6.52
C LYS A 144 11.83 13.28 7.43
N CYS A 145 12.71 14.17 7.87
CA CYS A 145 12.35 15.33 8.66
C CYS A 145 11.43 16.24 7.86
N ASN A 146 10.32 16.68 8.46
CA ASN A 146 9.34 17.52 7.77
C ASN A 146 9.90 18.91 7.38
N HIS A 147 10.92 19.40 8.09
CA HIS A 147 11.49 20.74 7.85
C HIS A 147 12.71 20.75 6.93
N CYS A 148 13.63 19.79 7.08
CA CYS A 148 14.88 19.76 6.33
C CYS A 148 14.99 18.61 5.33
N SER A 149 14.01 17.71 5.27
CA SER A 149 13.94 16.54 4.39
C SER A 149 15.08 15.52 4.52
N ASN A 150 16.03 15.72 5.44
CA ASN A 150 17.05 14.74 5.79
C ASN A 150 16.44 13.51 6.46
N GLN A 151 17.11 12.37 6.34
CA GLN A 151 16.74 11.12 7.00
C GLN A 151 16.65 11.33 8.52
N LEU A 152 15.54 10.91 9.13
CA LEU A 152 15.33 10.95 10.57
C LEU A 152 16.25 9.93 11.28
N PRO A 153 17.01 10.34 12.31
CA PRO A 153 17.76 9.40 13.14
C PRO A 153 16.81 8.63 14.06
N ALA A 154 17.31 7.56 14.71
CA ALA A 154 16.50 6.76 15.64
C ALA A 154 15.93 7.56 16.84
N TRP A 155 16.57 8.67 17.20
CA TRP A 155 16.18 9.58 18.28
C TRP A 155 15.43 10.83 17.77
N PHE A 156 14.69 10.70 16.66
CA PHE A 156 13.81 11.75 16.17
C PHE A 156 12.71 12.08 17.19
N GLU A 157 12.12 13.27 17.04
CA GLU A 157 11.07 13.77 17.93
C GLU A 157 9.81 14.04 17.11
N VAL A 158 8.64 13.83 17.72
CA VAL A 158 7.35 14.12 17.09
C VAL A 158 6.69 15.23 17.87
N ASP A 159 6.25 16.23 17.12
CA ASP A 159 5.69 17.46 17.66
C ASP A 159 4.40 17.82 16.92
N HIS A 160 3.60 18.71 17.51
CA HIS A 160 2.32 19.13 16.93
C HIS A 160 2.53 20.28 15.94
N LYS A 161 1.99 20.18 14.71
CA LYS A 161 2.03 21.27 13.72
C LYS A 161 1.38 22.55 14.26
N VAL A 162 0.23 22.39 14.92
CA VAL A 162 -0.41 23.42 15.73
C VAL A 162 -0.37 22.96 17.19
N ARG A 163 0.23 23.76 18.08
CA ARG A 163 0.31 23.42 19.50
C ARG A 163 -1.06 23.27 20.13
N LEU A 164 -1.16 22.40 21.14
CA LEU A 164 -2.38 22.19 21.91
C LEU A 164 -2.92 23.48 22.56
N GLU A 165 -2.04 24.38 22.98
CA GLU A 165 -2.42 25.67 23.58
C GLU A 165 -3.10 26.63 22.59
N TYR A 166 -2.85 26.46 21.29
CA TYR A 166 -3.47 27.22 20.21
C TYR A 166 -4.61 26.46 19.52
N GLY A 167 -5.19 25.47 20.20
CA GLY A 167 -6.32 24.68 19.66
C GLY A 167 -5.90 23.49 18.80
N GLY A 168 -4.62 23.11 18.82
CA GLY A 168 -4.13 21.91 18.15
C GLY A 168 -4.76 20.62 18.70
N SER A 169 -4.85 19.60 17.85
CA SER A 169 -5.35 18.27 18.23
C SER A 169 -4.21 17.28 18.44
N ASN A 170 -4.47 16.18 19.16
CA ASN A 170 -3.54 15.05 19.23
C ASN A 170 -3.68 14.09 18.04
N HIS A 171 -4.47 14.43 17.02
CA HIS A 171 -4.70 13.55 15.88
C HIS A 171 -3.46 13.53 14.96
N VAL A 172 -3.27 12.44 14.23
CA VAL A 172 -2.03 12.19 13.47
C VAL A 172 -1.75 13.22 12.37
N ASP A 173 -2.78 13.88 11.87
CA ASP A 173 -2.73 14.94 10.86
C ASP A 173 -2.06 16.21 11.39
N ASN A 174 -2.21 16.49 12.70
CA ASN A 174 -1.58 17.57 13.42
C ASN A 174 -0.22 17.18 14.01
N LEU A 175 0.32 15.99 13.71
CA LEU A 175 1.64 15.58 14.15
C LEU A 175 2.64 15.62 13.00
N GLU A 176 3.89 15.94 13.32
CA GLU A 176 5.01 15.89 12.40
C GLU A 176 6.27 15.35 13.07
N ALA A 177 7.06 14.56 12.35
CA ALA A 177 8.34 14.04 12.81
C ALA A 177 9.50 14.94 12.35
N LEU A 178 10.34 15.33 13.30
CA LEU A 178 11.43 16.28 13.13
C LEU A 178 12.75 15.71 13.65
N CYS A 179 13.86 16.10 13.03
CA CYS A 179 15.18 15.91 13.64
C CYS A 179 15.34 16.88 14.82
N ARG A 180 16.29 16.58 15.72
CA ARG A 180 16.53 17.39 16.93
C ARG A 180 16.81 18.87 16.63
N ASP A 181 17.57 19.15 15.57
CA ASP A 181 17.91 20.53 15.22
C ASP A 181 16.66 21.31 14.77
N CYS A 182 15.83 20.69 13.92
CA CYS A 182 14.60 21.31 13.44
C CYS A 182 13.56 21.46 14.56
N HIS A 183 13.44 20.47 15.44
CA HIS A 183 12.55 20.53 16.60
C HIS A 183 12.99 21.61 17.60
N GLY A 184 14.29 21.69 17.90
CA GLY A 184 14.85 22.74 18.74
C GLY A 184 14.65 24.13 18.15
N LYS A 185 14.87 24.29 16.84
CA LYS A 185 14.59 25.54 16.11
C LYS A 185 13.13 25.94 16.23
N LYS A 186 12.19 25.02 16.01
CA LYS A 186 10.75 25.27 16.14
C LYS A 186 10.38 25.70 17.56
N THR A 187 10.83 24.95 18.56
CA THR A 187 10.60 25.27 19.98
C THR A 187 11.11 26.66 20.35
N ALA A 188 12.27 27.06 19.83
CA ALA A 188 12.83 28.39 20.04
C ALA A 188 11.98 29.48 19.37
N MET A 189 11.59 29.29 18.11
CA MET A 189 10.76 30.23 17.34
C MET A 189 9.34 30.40 17.89
N GLU A 190 8.84 29.44 18.67
CA GLU A 190 7.51 29.50 19.27
C GLU A 190 7.52 30.07 20.70
N LYS A 191 8.69 30.22 21.32
CA LYS A 191 8.83 30.78 22.67
C LYS A 191 9.25 32.24 22.68
N PHE A 192 9.75 32.76 21.56
CA PHE A 192 10.22 34.11 21.36
C PHE A 192 9.52 34.71 20.15
#